data_AF-X1AT10-F1
#
_entry.id   AF-X1AT10-F1
#
_cell.length_a   1.000
_cell.length_b   1.000
_cell.length_c   1.000
_cell.angle_alpha   90.00
_cell.angle_beta   90.00
_cell.angle_gamma   90.00
#
_symmetry.space_group_name_H-M   'P 1'
#
loop_
_entity.id
_entity.type
_entity.pdbx_description
1 polymer ?
#
loop_
_entity_poly.entity_id
_entity_poly.type
_entity_poly.pdbx_seq_one_letter_code
_entity_poly.pdbx_strand_id
1 'polypeptide(L)'
;TIFQSGYRPPVVLTDAISGEGIDELLQSIWDHKEHVELSGTITEKKKSRFSYKIKELIFTKVEKLIMENFVDENEVVDIVKSALEDGKFYIYSSIHKIFDKITLEIKKNS
;
A
#
# COMPACT_ATOMS: atom_id res chain seq x y z
N THR A 1 7.29 20.19 -15.53
CA THR A 1 7.44 18.86 -14.89
C THR A 1 8.45 18.97 -13.78
N ILE A 2 8.02 18.88 -12.53
CA ILE A 2 8.89 19.09 -11.36
C ILE A 2 9.54 17.74 -11.01
N PHE A 3 10.80 17.55 -11.37
CA PHE A 3 11.55 16.34 -11.03
C PHE A 3 12.01 16.41 -9.57
N GLN A 4 11.33 15.70 -8.67
CA GLN A 4 11.53 15.80 -7.22
C GLN A 4 12.86 15.24 -6.68
N SER A 5 13.81 14.80 -7.51
CA SER A 5 15.06 14.19 -7.02
C SER A 5 16.33 14.61 -7.76
N GLY A 6 16.29 15.66 -8.59
CA GLY A 6 17.46 16.12 -9.37
C GLY A 6 17.97 15.12 -10.42
N TYR A 7 17.38 13.94 -10.50
CA TYR A 7 17.66 12.90 -11.50
C TYR A 7 16.58 12.92 -12.57
N ARG A 8 16.98 13.02 -13.83
CA ARG A 8 16.09 12.92 -14.98
C ARG A 8 16.23 11.51 -15.57
N PRO A 9 15.20 10.65 -15.45
CA PRO A 9 15.27 9.30 -15.99
C PRO A 9 15.57 9.34 -17.50
N PRO A 10 16.59 8.60 -17.98
CA PRO A 10 16.86 8.48 -19.41
C PRO A 10 15.79 7.63 -20.10
N VAL A 11 15.60 7.85 -21.40
CA VAL A 11 14.79 6.98 -22.27
C VAL A 11 15.77 6.19 -23.12
N VAL A 12 15.84 4.87 -22.93
CA VAL A 12 16.71 3.94 -23.65
C VAL A 12 15.85 3.07 -24.56
N LEU A 13 16.22 2.96 -25.84
CA LEU A 13 15.57 2.07 -26.79
C LEU A 13 16.10 0.65 -26.61
N THR A 14 15.23 -0.34 -26.52
CA THR A 14 15.63 -1.75 -26.34
C THR A 14 14.79 -2.70 -27.16
N ASP A 15 15.38 -3.83 -27.56
CA ASP A 15 14.68 -4.98 -28.14
C ASP A 15 15.07 -6.24 -27.35
N ALA A 16 14.08 -6.85 -26.71
CA ALA A 16 14.29 -8.01 -25.86
C ALA A 16 14.59 -9.30 -26.63
N ILE A 17 14.23 -9.39 -27.90
CA ILE A 17 14.45 -10.56 -28.76
C ILE A 17 15.87 -10.50 -29.34
N SER A 18 16.29 -9.34 -29.83
CA SER A 18 17.63 -9.16 -30.41
C SER A 18 18.72 -8.90 -29.36
N GLY A 19 18.33 -8.43 -28.17
CA GLY A 19 19.26 -8.00 -27.11
C GLY A 19 19.78 -6.59 -27.29
N GLU A 20 19.27 -5.82 -28.26
CA GLU A 20 19.70 -4.45 -28.51
C GLU A 20 19.35 -3.53 -27.34
N GLY A 21 20.27 -2.63 -26.98
CA GLY A 21 20.08 -1.61 -25.95
C GLY A 21 20.12 -2.12 -24.50
N ILE A 22 20.33 -3.42 -24.26
CA ILE A 22 20.39 -3.99 -22.92
C ILE A 22 21.58 -3.44 -22.11
N ASP A 23 22.75 -3.30 -22.72
CA ASP A 23 23.93 -2.75 -22.04
C ASP A 23 23.73 -1.28 -21.63
N GLU A 24 23.12 -0.47 -22.50
CA GLU A 24 22.78 0.93 -22.21
C GLU A 24 21.72 1.06 -21.11
N LEU A 25 20.73 0.14 -21.11
CA LEU A 25 19.74 0.04 -20.05
C LEU A 25 20.40 -0.32 -18.71
N LEU A 26 21.29 -1.32 -18.70
CA LEU A 26 22.01 -1.73 -17.51
C LEU A 26 22.87 -0.58 -16.96
N GLN A 27 23.59 0.13 -17.82
CA GLN A 27 24.37 1.30 -17.41
C GLN A 27 23.46 2.38 -16.79
N SER A 28 22.33 2.67 -17.42
CA SER A 28 21.35 3.64 -16.88
C SER A 28 20.81 3.24 -15.49
N ILE A 29 20.61 1.93 -15.25
CA ILE A 29 20.22 1.40 -13.94
C ILE A 29 21.34 1.61 -12.91
N TRP A 30 22.59 1.35 -13.28
CA TRP A 30 23.75 1.57 -12.42
C TRP A 30 23.93 3.04 -12.07
N ASP A 31 23.83 3.94 -13.05
CA ASP A 31 23.93 5.38 -12.85
C ASP A 31 22.82 5.89 -11.91
N HIS A 32 21.59 5.38 -12.07
CA HIS A 32 20.50 5.70 -11.14
C HIS A 32 20.78 5.18 -9.73
N LYS A 33 21.30 3.96 -9.59
CA LYS A 33 21.68 3.40 -8.28
C LYS A 33 22.73 4.27 -7.61
N GLU A 34 23.79 4.65 -8.31
CA GLU A 34 24.85 5.53 -7.79
C GLU A 34 24.29 6.88 -7.36
N HIS A 35 23.44 7.52 -8.19
CA HIS A 35 22.75 8.77 -7.81
C HIS A 35 21.94 8.63 -6.53
N VAL A 36 21.20 7.54 -6.38
CA VAL A 36 20.38 7.28 -5.19
C VAL A 36 21.23 7.00 -3.94
N GLU A 37 22.38 6.33 -4.09
CA GLU A 37 23.33 6.08 -3.00
C GLU A 37 24.04 7.36 -2.56
N LEU A 38 24.57 8.15 -3.50
CA LEU A 38 25.28 9.40 -3.22
C LEU A 38 24.36 10.50 -2.69
N SER A 39 23.09 10.54 -3.11
CA SER A 39 22.13 11.54 -2.64
C SER A 39 21.68 11.32 -1.19
N GLY A 40 22.08 10.23 -0.52
CA GLY A 40 21.64 9.89 0.84
C GLY A 40 20.14 9.56 0.96
N THR A 41 19.39 9.60 -0.15
CA THR A 41 17.94 9.43 -0.18
C THR A 41 17.51 7.98 -0.01
N ILE A 42 18.41 7.02 -0.19
CA ILE A 42 18.11 5.59 -0.08
C ILE A 42 17.60 5.20 1.32
N THR A 43 18.20 5.76 2.38
CA THR A 43 17.85 5.43 3.76
C THR A 43 16.46 5.96 4.12
N GLU A 44 16.15 7.20 3.74
CA GLU A 44 14.82 7.79 3.96
C GLU A 44 13.75 7.10 3.11
N LYS A 45 14.05 6.75 1.85
CA LYS A 45 13.15 5.95 1.00
C LYS A 45 12.88 4.57 1.62
N LYS A 46 13.92 3.89 2.13
CA LYS A 46 13.77 2.60 2.83
C LYS A 46 12.92 2.74 4.10
N LYS A 47 13.17 3.77 4.92
CA LYS A 47 12.40 4.05 6.13
C LYS A 47 10.92 4.28 5.82
N SER A 48 10.62 5.09 4.80
CA SER A 48 9.25 5.32 4.33
C SER A 48 8.59 4.03 3.83
N ARG A 49 9.28 3.26 2.98
CA ARG A 49 8.79 1.97 2.46
C ARG A 49 8.53 0.96 3.57
N PHE A 50 9.42 0.85 4.55
CA PHE A 50 9.25 -0.06 5.68
C PHE A 50 8.12 0.38 6.61
N SER A 51 8.00 1.67 6.89
CA SER A 51 6.88 2.22 7.65
C SER A 51 5.53 1.90 6.97
N TYR A 52 5.45 2.09 5.65
CA TYR A 52 4.28 1.71 4.87
C TYR A 52 4.01 0.20 4.96
N LYS A 53 5.06 -0.63 4.77
CA LYS A 53 4.91 -2.08 4.81
C LYS A 53 4.44 -2.58 6.17
N ILE A 54 4.94 -2.01 7.26
CA ILE A 54 4.50 -2.35 8.62
C ILE A 54 3.01 -2.02 8.80
N LYS A 55 2.58 -0.82 8.39
CA LYS A 55 1.17 -0.41 8.49
C LYS A 55 0.27 -1.31 7.65
N GLU A 56 0.65 -1.59 6.40
CA GLU A 56 -0.05 -2.51 5.50
C GLU A 56 -0.24 -3.88 6.16
N LEU A 57 0.83 -4.48 6.68
CA LEU A 57 0.76 -5.80 7.32
C LEU A 57 -0.13 -5.80 8.56
N ILE A 58 -0.10 -4.74 9.37
CA ILE A 58 -1.00 -4.58 10.52
C ILE A 58 -2.45 -4.50 10.03
N PHE A 59 -2.75 -3.65 9.05
CA PHE A 59 -4.11 -3.50 8.51
C PHE A 59 -4.64 -4.81 7.94
N THR A 60 -3.87 -5.51 7.10
CA THR A 60 -4.27 -6.81 6.55
C THR A 60 -4.54 -7.82 7.65
N LYS A 61 -3.74 -7.84 8.72
CA LYS A 61 -3.93 -8.79 9.82
C LYS A 61 -5.20 -8.48 10.63
N VAL A 62 -5.46 -7.20 10.89
CA VAL A 62 -6.67 -6.76 11.60
C VAL A 62 -7.92 -6.97 10.75
N GLU A 63 -7.89 -6.60 9.47
CA GLU A 63 -8.97 -6.82 8.52
C GLU A 63 -9.34 -8.30 8.47
N LYS A 64 -8.35 -9.18 8.28
CA LYS A 64 -8.57 -10.62 8.26
C LYS A 64 -9.22 -11.12 9.56
N LEU A 65 -8.73 -10.68 10.72
CA LEU A 65 -9.32 -11.05 12.01
C LEU A 65 -10.78 -10.62 12.12
N ILE A 66 -11.10 -9.39 11.71
CA ILE A 66 -12.46 -8.85 11.78
C ILE A 66 -13.39 -9.60 10.83
N MET A 67 -12.97 -9.79 9.57
CA MET A 67 -13.78 -10.47 8.56
C MET A 67 -14.03 -11.94 8.92
N GLU A 68 -13.05 -12.65 9.47
CA GLU A 68 -13.22 -14.07 9.83
C GLU A 68 -14.10 -14.29 11.07
N ASN A 69 -14.25 -13.30 11.96
CA ASN A 69 -14.87 -13.50 13.28
C ASN A 69 -16.14 -12.67 13.53
N PHE A 70 -16.33 -11.55 12.83
CA PHE A 70 -17.35 -10.56 13.19
C PHE A 70 -18.20 -10.06 12.01
N VAL A 71 -17.86 -10.40 10.77
CA VAL A 71 -18.58 -9.96 9.57
C VAL A 71 -18.93 -11.17 8.72
N ASP A 72 -20.22 -11.47 8.59
CA ASP A 72 -20.72 -12.47 7.64
C ASP A 72 -20.92 -11.85 6.26
N GLU A 73 -20.73 -12.61 5.19
CA GLU A 73 -20.96 -12.15 3.81
C GLU A 73 -22.41 -11.69 3.60
N ASN A 74 -23.37 -12.35 4.27
CA ASN A 74 -24.78 -11.94 4.21
C ASN A 74 -25.00 -10.56 4.85
N GLU A 75 -24.32 -10.27 5.96
CA GLU A 75 -24.40 -8.96 6.64
C GLU A 75 -23.83 -7.86 5.72
N VAL A 76 -22.75 -8.13 4.99
CA VAL A 76 -22.22 -7.19 3.99
C VAL A 76 -23.23 -6.91 2.88
N VAL A 77 -23.87 -7.95 2.34
CA VAL A 77 -24.88 -7.80 1.29
C VAL A 77 -26.06 -6.95 1.77
N ASP A 78 -26.51 -7.13 3.00
CA ASP A 78 -27.63 -6.38 3.55
C ASP A 78 -27.27 -4.91 3.84
N ILE A 79 -26.04 -4.64 4.29
CA ILE A 79 -25.51 -3.28 4.40
C ILE A 79 -25.46 -2.60 3.03
N VAL A 80 -25.02 -3.32 1.98
CA VAL A 80 -24.97 -2.78 0.62
C VAL A 80 -26.37 -2.44 0.11
N LYS A 81 -27.35 -3.34 0.27
CA LYS A 81 -28.76 -3.07 -0.12
C LYS A 81 -29.28 -1.81 0.55
N SER A 82 -29.13 -1.73 1.88
CA SER A 82 -29.59 -0.60 2.67
C SER A 82 -28.88 0.70 2.26
N ALA A 83 -27.58 0.65 1.95
CA ALA A 83 -26.83 1.81 1.48
C ALA A 83 -27.22 2.28 0.08
N LEU A 84 -27.72 1.38 -0.78
CA LEU A 84 -28.27 1.75 -2.09
C LEU A 84 -29.63 2.46 -1.96
N GLU A 85 -30.42 2.13 -0.95
CA GLU A 85 -31.74 2.71 -0.69
C GLU A 85 -31.64 4.02 0.13
N ASP A 86 -30.93 3.99 1.25
CA ASP A 86 -30.84 5.08 2.23
C ASP A 86 -29.59 5.96 2.07
N GLY A 87 -28.69 5.58 1.18
CA GLY A 87 -27.45 6.29 0.86
C GLY A 87 -26.26 5.89 1.72
N LYS A 88 -25.07 6.37 1.31
CA LYS A 88 -23.77 5.96 1.87
C LYS A 88 -23.59 6.20 3.38
N PHE A 89 -24.41 7.06 3.99
CA PHE A 89 -24.35 7.31 5.45
C PHE A 89 -24.69 6.05 6.26
N TYR A 90 -25.54 5.17 5.71
CA TYR A 90 -25.90 3.89 6.34
C TYR A 90 -24.69 2.95 6.50
N ILE A 91 -23.70 3.05 5.60
CA ILE A 91 -22.47 2.25 5.68
C ILE A 91 -21.75 2.55 6.99
N TYR A 92 -21.51 3.83 7.29
CA TYR A 92 -20.76 4.24 8.47
C TYR A 92 -21.47 3.84 9.77
N SER A 93 -22.79 4.02 9.86
CA SER A 93 -23.54 3.61 11.05
C SER A 93 -23.57 2.10 11.24
N SER A 94 -23.62 1.33 10.14
CA SER A 94 -23.55 -0.14 10.18
C SER A 94 -22.18 -0.64 10.62
N ILE A 95 -21.10 -0.04 10.11
CA ILE A 95 -19.75 -0.34 10.57
C ILE A 95 -19.59 -0.03 12.06
N HIS A 96 -20.09 1.12 12.54
CA HIS A 96 -20.08 1.42 13.98
C HIS A 96 -20.74 0.32 14.82
N LYS A 97 -21.92 -0.16 14.41
CA LYS A 97 -22.63 -1.26 15.11
C LYS A 97 -21.85 -2.57 15.09
N ILE A 98 -21.11 -2.87 14.02
CA ILE A 98 -20.24 -4.05 13.97
C ILE A 98 -19.12 -3.90 15.01
N PHE A 99 -18.47 -2.74 15.07
CA PHE A 99 -17.41 -2.49 16.02
C PHE A 99 -17.89 -2.46 17.48
N ASP A 100 -19.15 -2.10 17.75
CA ASP A 100 -19.73 -2.20 19.10
C ASP A 100 -19.76 -3.65 19.63
N LYS A 101 -19.74 -4.65 18.73
CA LYS A 101 -19.65 -6.08 19.09
C LYS A 101 -18.21 -6.53 19.38
N ILE A 102 -17.21 -5.70 19.09
CA ILE A 102 -15.79 -6.05 19.16
C ILE A 102 -15.17 -5.42 20.41
N THR A 103 -14.64 -6.25 21.31
CA THR A 103 -13.81 -5.81 22.44
C THR A 103 -12.34 -6.09 22.13
N LEU A 104 -11.50 -5.05 22.17
CA LEU A 104 -10.06 -5.15 21.95
C LEU A 104 -9.31 -4.96 23.27
N GLU A 105 -8.70 -6.02 23.76
CA GLU A 105 -7.80 -5.94 24.93
C GLU A 105 -6.34 -5.81 24.47
N ILE A 106 -5.72 -4.68 24.80
CA ILE A 106 -4.30 -4.47 24.53
C ILE A 106 -3.52 -4.89 25.78
N LYS A 107 -2.80 -6.00 25.68
CA LYS A 107 -1.83 -6.37 26.71
C LYS A 107 -0.66 -5.38 26.66
N LYS A 108 -0.51 -4.57 27.71
CA LYS A 108 0.73 -3.82 27.94
C LYS A 108 1.81 -4.82 28.28
N ASN A 109 2.81 -4.97 27.42
CA ASN A 109 4.07 -5.57 27.85
C ASN A 109 4.74 -4.57 28.81
N SER A 110 4.93 -4.99 30.06
CA SER A 110 5.87 -4.37 31.00
C SER A 110 7.30 -4.66 30.60
#